data_AF-A0A5K0Y854-F1
#
_entry.id   AF-A0A5K0Y854-F1
#
_cell.length_a   1.000
_cell.length_b   1.000
_cell.length_c   1.000
_cell.angle_alpha   90.00
_cell.angle_beta   90.00
_cell.angle_gamma   90.00
#
_symmetry.space_group_name_H-M   'P 1'
#
loop_
_entity.id
_entity.type
_entity.pdbx_description
1 polymer ?
#
loop_
_entity_poly.entity_id
_entity_poly.type
_entity_poly.pdbx_seq_one_letter_code
_entity_poly.pdbx_strand_id
1 'polypeptide(L)'
;LEVFTRRKPTNESFNGDFTLRQWVAEAFLLAISDVIDSHLLKQNNCETVSDHDDEGHLLKKNNSGTVLNELLVMIMETGMSCSTKAPTERMA
;
A
#
# COMPACT_ATOMS: atom_id res chain seq x y z
N LEU A 1 0.67 -6.39 -4.36
CA LEU A 1 0.99 -6.52 -2.92
C LEU A 1 2.48 -6.27 -2.64
N GLU A 2 3.40 -7.00 -3.27
CA GLU A 2 4.85 -6.92 -3.02
C GLU A 2 5.44 -5.50 -3.14
N VAL A 3 5.09 -4.77 -4.20
CA VAL A 3 5.53 -3.38 -4.44
C VAL A 3 5.03 -2.44 -3.34
N PHE A 4 3.75 -2.54 -2.98
CA PHE A 4 3.10 -1.62 -2.04
C PHE A 4 3.47 -1.88 -0.59
N THR A 5 3.89 -3.11 -0.27
CA THR A 5 4.34 -3.51 1.07
C THR A 5 5.85 -3.49 1.24
N ARG A 6 6.60 -3.36 0.13
CA ARG A 6 8.06 -3.61 0.04
C ARG A 6 8.49 -4.96 0.62
N ARG A 7 7.60 -5.96 0.65
CA ARG A 7 7.93 -7.30 1.12
C ARG A 7 7.85 -8.32 0.00
N LYS A 8 8.87 -9.18 -0.07
CA LYS A 8 8.86 -10.34 -0.97
C LYS A 8 7.97 -11.45 -0.39
N PRO A 9 7.26 -12.23 -1.20
CA PRO A 9 6.48 -13.37 -0.69
C PRO A 9 7.37 -14.47 -0.10
N THR A 10 8.64 -14.53 -0.51
CA THR A 10 9.64 -15.50 -0.07
C THR A 10 10.48 -15.01 1.12
N ASN A 11 10.11 -13.89 1.72
CA ASN A 11 10.80 -13.38 2.90
C ASN A 11 10.69 -14.42 4.03
N GLU A 12 11.73 -14.60 4.84
CA GLU A 12 11.75 -15.65 5.88
C GLU A 12 10.60 -15.52 6.91
N SER A 13 10.11 -14.29 7.08
CA SER A 13 8.93 -13.98 7.89
C SER A 13 7.64 -14.62 7.37
N PHE A 14 7.62 -15.14 6.13
CA PHE A 14 6.48 -15.81 5.51
C PHE A 14 6.84 -17.27 5.24
N ASN A 15 6.24 -18.18 6.00
CA ASN A 15 6.49 -19.62 5.89
C ASN A 15 5.20 -20.40 6.10
N GLY A 16 5.16 -21.62 5.52
CA GLY A 16 3.98 -22.49 5.58
C GLY A 16 2.71 -21.74 5.16
N ASP A 17 1.75 -21.68 6.08
CA ASP A 17 0.46 -21.03 5.88
C ASP A 17 0.48 -19.52 6.13
N PHE A 18 1.54 -18.99 6.76
CA PHE A 18 1.66 -17.55 6.99
C PHE A 18 2.31 -16.88 5.79
N THR A 19 1.45 -16.40 4.88
CA THR A 19 1.87 -15.81 3.61
C THR A 19 1.77 -14.27 3.62
N LEU A 20 2.45 -13.61 2.68
CA LEU A 20 2.29 -12.16 2.43
C LEU A 20 0.81 -11.78 2.26
N ARG A 21 0.03 -12.64 1.59
CA ARG A 21 -1.41 -12.45 1.39
C ARG A 21 -2.17 -12.50 2.73
N GLN A 22 -1.84 -13.45 3.59
CA GLN A 22 -2.45 -13.58 4.92
C GLN A 22 -2.18 -12.33 5.77
N TRP A 23 -0.92 -11.91 5.81
CA TRP A 23 -0.50 -10.73 6.56
C TRP A 23 -1.19 -9.45 6.06
N VAL A 24 -1.31 -9.27 4.74
CA VAL A 24 -2.08 -8.14 4.19
C VAL A 24 -3.57 -8.27 4.53
N ALA A 25 -4.17 -9.47 4.48
CA ALA A 25 -5.59 -9.67 4.82
C ALA A 25 -5.89 -9.30 6.28
N GLU A 26 -5.03 -9.73 7.21
CA GLU A 26 -5.17 -9.44 8.65
C GLU A 26 -5.06 -7.93 8.90
N ALA A 27 -4.10 -7.27 8.25
CA ALA A 27 -3.96 -5.82 8.36
C ALA A 27 -5.08 -5.05 7.65
N PHE A 28 -5.65 -5.59 6.56
CA PHE A 28 -6.74 -4.95 5.83
C PHE A 28 -7.97 -4.73 6.71
N LEU A 29 -8.22 -5.63 7.66
CA LEU A 29 -9.35 -5.56 8.60
C LEU A 29 -9.09 -4.62 9.80
N LEU A 30 -7.84 -4.24 10.06
CA LEU A 30 -7.44 -3.53 11.27
C LEU A 30 -6.82 -2.15 10.97
N ALA A 31 -5.78 -2.12 10.15
CA ALA A 31 -5.04 -0.92 9.77
C ALA A 31 -4.20 -1.20 8.51
N ILE A 32 -4.79 -1.04 7.32
CA ILE A 32 -4.08 -1.28 6.04
C ILE A 32 -2.86 -0.37 5.86
N SER A 33 -2.83 0.77 6.54
CA SER A 33 -1.67 1.66 6.62
C SER A 33 -0.41 0.98 7.15
N ASP A 34 -0.55 -0.03 8.02
CA ASP A 34 0.58 -0.65 8.73
C ASP A 34 1.38 -1.60 7.83
N VAL A 35 0.78 -2.02 6.73
CA VAL A 35 1.43 -2.90 5.73
C VAL A 35 1.82 -2.17 4.47
N ILE A 36 1.28 -0.97 4.23
CA ILE A 36 1.71 -0.10 3.13
C ILE A 36 3.05 0.52 3.49
N ASP A 37 3.96 0.57 2.53
CA ASP A 37 5.23 1.27 2.68
C ASP A 37 4.99 2.73 3.11
N SER A 38 5.53 3.09 4.27
CA SER A 38 5.46 4.43 4.83
C SER A 38 5.96 5.53 3.87
N HIS A 39 6.82 5.23 2.90
CA HIS A 39 7.24 6.18 1.89
C HIS A 39 6.10 6.54 0.92
N LEU A 40 5.24 5.59 0.59
CA LEU A 40 4.04 5.82 -0.24
C LEU A 40 3.01 6.64 0.53
N LEU A 41 2.87 6.40 1.85
CA LEU A 41 2.02 7.20 2.72
C LEU A 41 2.59 8.62 2.92
N LYS A 42 3.89 8.76 3.18
CA LYS A 42 4.51 10.09 3.34
C LYS A 42 4.42 10.94 2.08
N GLN A 43 4.52 10.35 0.89
CA GLN A 43 4.28 11.08 -0.37
C GLN A 43 2.82 11.56 -0.52
N ASN A 44 1.85 10.94 0.14
CA ASN A 44 0.47 11.43 0.16
C ASN A 44 0.31 12.69 1.04
N ASN A 45 1.17 12.84 2.06
CA ASN A 45 1.06 13.87 3.10
C ASN A 45 2.14 14.95 3.00
N CYS A 46 3.18 14.73 2.19
CA CYS A 46 4.31 15.64 2.05
C CYS A 46 3.88 16.84 1.20
N GLU A 47 3.76 17.95 1.91
CA GLU A 47 3.71 19.30 1.38
C GLU A 47 4.95 19.54 0.53
N THR A 48 4.76 19.97 -0.71
CA THR A 48 5.82 20.70 -1.40
C THR A 48 6.08 21.98 -0.60
N VAL A 49 7.04 21.94 0.32
CA VAL A 49 7.75 23.15 0.76
C VAL A 49 8.60 23.55 -0.44
N SER A 50 7.93 24.15 -1.43
CA SER A 50 8.58 24.97 -2.42
C SER A 50 8.31 26.39 -1.97
N ASP A 51 9.31 26.97 -1.32
CA ASP A 51 9.47 28.41 -1.15
C ASP A 51 9.54 29.04 -2.54
N HIS A 52 8.41 29.28 -3.19
CA HIS A 52 8.28 30.26 -4.25
C HIS A 52 6.81 30.58 -4.46
N ASP A 53 6.52 31.88 -4.38
CA ASP A 53 5.21 32.51 -4.50
C ASP A 53 4.52 32.11 -5.80
N ASP A 54 3.45 31.32 -5.73
CA ASP A 54 2.39 31.34 -6.74
C ASP A 54 1.05 30.94 -6.11
N GLU A 55 0.20 31.95 -6.01
CA GLU A 55 -1.13 31.99 -5.40
C GLU A 55 -2.13 31.19 -6.26
N GLY A 56 -2.00 29.86 -6.29
CA GLY A 56 -2.83 29.03 -7.17
C GLY A 56 -3.03 27.57 -6.76
N HIS A 57 -2.57 27.13 -5.58
CA HIS A 57 -2.51 25.70 -5.26
C HIS A 57 -3.19 25.26 -3.94
N LEU A 58 -3.98 26.13 -3.29
CA LEU A 58 -4.62 25.78 -2.02
C LEU A 58 -5.96 25.04 -2.15
N LEU A 59 -6.60 25.04 -3.32
CA LEU A 59 -7.90 24.37 -3.53
C LEU A 59 -7.79 22.91 -3.97
N LYS A 60 -6.58 22.37 -4.16
CA LYS A 60 -6.36 20.99 -4.67
C LYS A 60 -5.96 19.98 -3.57
N LYS A 61 -5.79 20.45 -2.32
CA LYS A 61 -5.17 19.67 -1.23
C LYS A 61 -6.17 18.77 -0.48
N ASN A 62 -7.46 19.09 -0.51
CA ASN A 62 -8.42 18.48 0.42
C ASN A 62 -8.96 17.14 -0.10
N ASN A 63 -8.94 16.95 -1.42
CA ASN A 63 -9.41 15.72 -2.06
C ASN A 63 -8.27 14.83 -2.53
N SER A 64 -7.05 15.34 -2.73
CA SER A 64 -5.97 14.53 -3.32
C SER A 64 -5.46 13.45 -2.36
N GLY A 65 -5.31 13.77 -1.07
CA GLY A 65 -4.86 12.79 -0.07
C GLY A 65 -5.89 11.69 0.18
N THR A 66 -7.17 12.05 0.24
CA THR A 66 -8.28 11.10 0.43
C THR A 66 -8.47 10.22 -0.81
N VAL A 67 -8.46 10.80 -2.01
CA VAL A 67 -8.57 10.04 -3.27
C VAL A 67 -7.39 9.07 -3.45
N LEU A 68 -6.16 9.47 -3.09
CA LEU A 68 -5.01 8.56 -3.14
C LEU A 68 -5.14 7.41 -2.14
N ASN A 69 -5.65 7.66 -0.94
CA ASN A 69 -5.91 6.60 0.03
C ASN A 69 -7.00 5.62 -0.46
N GLU A 70 -8.10 6.14 -1.03
CA GLU A 70 -9.15 5.31 -1.64
C GLU A 70 -8.60 4.46 -2.79
N LEU A 71 -7.72 5.04 -3.63
CA LEU A 71 -7.02 4.30 -4.69
C LEU A 71 -6.12 3.21 -4.13
N LEU A 72 -5.36 3.49 -3.07
CA LEU A 72 -4.51 2.48 -2.42
C LEU A 72 -5.33 1.32 -1.85
N VAL A 73 -6.47 1.61 -1.23
CA VAL A 73 -7.41 0.58 -0.74
C VAL A 73 -7.92 -0.27 -1.90
N MET A 74 -8.43 0.34 -2.97
CA MET A 74 -8.90 -0.39 -4.15
C MET A 74 -7.82 -1.26 -4.80
N ILE A 75 -6.58 -0.76 -4.89
CA ILE A 75 -5.45 -1.53 -5.44
C ILE A 75 -5.13 -2.73 -4.54
N MET A 76 -5.16 -2.55 -3.22
CA MET A 76 -4.94 -3.64 -2.26
C MET A 76 -6.05 -4.69 -2.35
N GLU A 77 -7.32 -4.30 -2.38
CA GLU A 77 -8.46 -5.21 -2.55
C GLU A 77 -8.38 -6.01 -3.85
N THR A 78 -8.07 -5.33 -4.95
CA THR A 78 -7.87 -5.96 -6.27
C THR A 78 -6.71 -6.95 -6.20
N GLY A 79 -5.58 -6.55 -5.62
CA GLY A 79 -4.41 -7.40 -5.43
C GLY A 79 -4.70 -8.62 -4.55
N MET A 80 -5.53 -8.47 -3.52
CA MET A 80 -5.97 -9.53 -2.62
C MET A 80 -6.90 -10.53 -3.31
N SER A 81 -7.82 -10.03 -4.14
CA SER A 81 -8.77 -10.84 -4.90
C SER A 81 -8.09 -11.66 -5.99
N CYS A 82 -7.07 -11.10 -6.64
CA CYS A 82 -6.29 -11.78 -7.68
C CYS A 82 -5.13 -12.62 -7.14
N SER A 83 -4.75 -12.47 -5.87
CA SER A 83 -3.71 -13.29 -5.24
C SER A 83 -4.31 -14.62 -4.79
N THR A 84 -4.02 -15.71 -5.50
CA THR A 84 -4.67 -17.01 -5.27
C THR A 84 -3.75 -18.12 -4.78
N LYS A 85 -2.44 -17.89 -4.53
CA LYS A 85 -1.50 -19.00 -4.27
C LYS A 85 -0.36 -18.67 -3.31
N ALA A 86 -0.02 -19.65 -2.46
CA ALA A 86 1.22 -19.64 -1.69
C ALA A 86 2.43 -19.63 -2.65
N PRO A 87 3.57 -18.99 -2.29
CA PRO A 87 4.71 -18.81 -3.19
C PRO A 87 5.22 -20.11 -3.82
N THR A 88 5.09 -21.22 -3.09
CA THR A 88 5.55 -22.56 -3.46
C THR A 88 4.88 -23.09 -4.73
N GLU A 89 3.63 -22.74 -5.01
CA GLU A 89 2.92 -23.17 -6.22
C GLU A 89 3.30 -22.38 -7.49
N ARG A 90 4.02 -21.24 -7.34
CA ARG A 90 4.50 -20.44 -8.49
C ARG A 90 5.87 -20.87 -9.01
N MET A 91 6.58 -21.72 -8.26
CA MET A 91 7.92 -22.21 -8.59
C MET A 91 7.93 -23.70 -9.01
N ALA A 92 6.75 -24.31 -9.14
CA ALA A 92 6.57 -25.68 -9.62
C ALA A 92 6.36 -25.73 -11.14
#